data_AF-A0AAE1Y344-F1
#
_entry.id   AF-A0AAE1Y344-F1
#
_cell.length_a   1.000
_cell.length_b   1.000
_cell.length_c   1.000
_cell.angle_alpha   90.00
_cell.angle_beta   90.00
_cell.angle_gamma   90.00
#
_symmetry.space_group_name_H-M   'P 1'
#
loop_
_entity.id
_entity.type
_entity.pdbx_description
1 polymer ?
#
loop_
_entity_poly.entity_id
_entity_poly.type
_entity_poly.pdbx_seq_one_letter_code
_entity_poly.pdbx_strand_id
1 'polypeptide(L)'
;MPPDKSWIMNRVGPGGYGITDEFWMGVKGFIELYQQYPQYMDGENIRCPCCDCKSLKFLPPDRVSYHLISRGFERGYVNWVRQGEPHWGETSTHAQSRDEHEPMVFEPIITNEPYDS
;
A
#
# COMPACT_ATOMS: atom_id res chain seq x y z
N MET A 1 5.48 11.52 10.41
CA MET A 1 4.01 11.46 10.52
C MET A 1 3.53 10.60 9.37
N PRO A 2 2.66 9.62 9.60
CA PRO A 2 2.01 8.94 8.49
C PRO A 2 1.24 9.98 7.65
N PRO A 3 1.13 9.81 6.33
CA PRO A 3 0.27 10.67 5.52
C PRO A 3 -1.14 10.63 6.10
N ASP A 4 -1.79 11.78 6.21
CA ASP A 4 -3.14 11.87 6.73
C ASP A 4 -4.08 11.04 5.83
N LYS A 5 -4.67 10.00 6.42
CA LYS A 5 -5.59 9.05 5.79
C LYS A 5 -7.03 9.25 6.30
N SER A 6 -7.30 10.32 7.04
CA SER A 6 -8.63 10.63 7.56
C SER A 6 -9.69 10.69 6.45
N TRP A 7 -9.31 11.19 5.27
CA TRP A 7 -10.15 11.26 4.08
C TRP A 7 -10.74 9.91 3.65
N ILE A 8 -10.10 8.78 3.95
CA ILE A 8 -10.57 7.42 3.58
C ILE A 8 -11.96 7.15 4.18
N MET A 9 -12.22 7.68 5.38
CA MET A 9 -13.47 7.49 6.10
C MET A 9 -14.51 8.56 5.78
N ASN A 10 -14.08 9.72 5.29
CA ASN A 10 -14.93 10.86 4.97
C ASN A 10 -15.61 10.71 3.59
N ARG A 11 -16.07 9.52 3.21
CA ARG A 11 -16.61 9.29 1.86
C ARG A 11 -17.85 10.12 1.57
N VAL A 12 -18.79 10.21 2.52
CA VAL A 12 -20.11 10.80 2.32
C VAL A 12 -20.19 12.16 3.00
N GLY A 13 -20.72 13.16 2.29
CA GLY A 13 -20.82 14.52 2.78
C GLY A 13 -21.80 14.71 3.95
N PRO A 14 -21.76 15.89 4.60
CA PRO A 14 -22.73 16.26 5.62
C PRO A 14 -24.16 16.12 5.08
N GLY A 15 -25.01 15.40 5.80
CA GLY A 15 -26.38 15.11 5.37
C GLY A 15 -26.57 13.75 4.69
N GLY A 16 -25.51 12.94 4.53
CA GLY A 16 -25.62 11.56 4.05
C GLY A 16 -25.73 11.42 2.53
N TYR A 17 -25.47 12.50 1.79
CA TYR A 17 -25.53 12.53 0.33
C TYR A 17 -24.23 13.09 -0.25
N GLY A 18 -23.91 12.67 -1.48
CA GLY A 18 -22.74 13.13 -2.21
C GLY A 18 -21.42 12.54 -1.69
N ILE A 19 -20.40 12.63 -2.53
CA ILE A 19 -19.03 12.26 -2.17
C ILE A 19 -18.31 13.54 -1.76
N THR A 20 -17.49 13.47 -0.71
CA THR A 20 -16.69 14.63 -0.30
C THR A 20 -15.54 14.88 -1.27
N ASP A 21 -15.15 16.14 -1.41
CA ASP A 21 -13.99 16.52 -2.21
C ASP A 21 -12.70 15.91 -1.64
N GLU A 22 -12.59 15.81 -0.31
CA GLU A 22 -11.48 15.14 0.39
C GLU A 22 -11.34 13.68 -0.05
N PHE A 23 -12.45 12.93 -0.07
CA PHE A 23 -12.44 11.54 -0.50
C PHE A 23 -12.09 11.41 -1.97
N TRP A 24 -12.69 12.24 -2.83
CA TRP A 24 -12.43 12.24 -4.26
C TRP A 24 -10.95 12.52 -4.57
N MET A 25 -10.39 13.57 -3.95
CA MET A 25 -9.00 13.97 -4.15
C MET A 25 -8.04 12.93 -3.59
N GLY A 26 -8.36 12.33 -2.44
CA GLY A 26 -7.60 11.21 -1.89
C GLY A 26 -7.59 9.99 -2.79
N VAL A 27 -8.73 9.62 -3.40
CA VAL A 27 -8.79 8.53 -4.39
C VAL A 27 -7.91 8.85 -5.60
N LYS A 28 -7.97 10.08 -6.11
CA LYS A 28 -7.11 10.50 -7.23
C LYS A 28 -5.62 10.36 -6.90
N GLY A 29 -5.20 10.89 -5.75
CA GLY A 29 -3.82 10.78 -5.27
C GLY A 29 -3.39 9.32 -5.02
N PHE A 30 -4.31 8.47 -4.54
CA PHE A 30 -4.05 7.04 -4.38
C PHE A 30 -3.73 6.36 -5.72
N ILE A 31 -4.43 6.70 -6.80
CA ILE A 31 -4.16 6.16 -8.14
C ILE A 31 -2.82 6.68 -8.68
N GLU A 32 -2.56 7.98 -8.56
CA GLU A 32 -1.31 8.61 -9.00
C GLU A 32 -0.09 8.01 -8.31
N LEU A 33 -0.23 7.58 -7.05
CA LEU A 33 0.85 6.93 -6.30
C LEU A 33 1.31 5.61 -6.96
N TYR A 34 0.40 4.80 -7.52
CA TYR A 34 0.82 3.58 -8.23
C TYR A 34 1.57 3.89 -9.53
N GLN A 35 1.27 5.01 -10.19
CA GLN A 35 2.03 5.45 -11.36
C GLN A 35 3.47 5.84 -10.99
N GLN A 36 3.67 6.36 -9.78
CA GLN A 36 5.00 6.69 -9.25
C GLN A 36 5.76 5.46 -8.74
N TYR A 37 5.04 4.40 -8.37
CA TYR A 37 5.62 3.17 -7.83
C TYR A 37 5.14 1.91 -8.59
N PRO A 38 5.63 1.69 -9.83
CA PRO A 38 5.26 0.55 -10.67
C PRO A 38 5.55 -0.81 -10.03
N GLN A 39 6.47 -0.90 -9.06
CA GLN A 39 6.79 -2.14 -8.35
C GLN A 39 5.61 -2.75 -7.58
N TYR A 40 4.56 -1.95 -7.35
CA TYR A 40 3.34 -2.37 -6.67
C TYR A 40 2.17 -2.66 -7.64
N MET A 41 2.41 -2.53 -8.94
CA MET A 41 1.43 -2.83 -10.00
C MET A 41 1.66 -4.24 -10.54
N ASP A 42 0.58 -4.83 -11.07
CA ASP A 42 0.63 -6.06 -11.86
C ASP A 42 0.34 -5.70 -13.33
N GLY A 43 1.41 -5.43 -14.07
CA GLY A 43 1.34 -4.76 -15.37
C GLY A 43 0.76 -3.35 -15.22
N GLU A 44 -0.39 -3.10 -15.84
CA GLU A 44 -1.11 -1.83 -15.76
C GLU A 44 -2.18 -1.82 -14.66
N ASN A 45 -2.33 -2.92 -13.92
CA ASN A 45 -3.38 -3.07 -12.93
C ASN A 45 -2.88 -2.80 -11.51
N ILE A 46 -3.77 -2.28 -10.66
CA ILE A 46 -3.49 -2.01 -9.26
C ILE A 46 -4.39 -2.84 -8.35
N ARG A 47 -3.90 -3.13 -7.15
CA ARG A 47 -4.67 -3.86 -6.14
C ARG A 47 -5.86 -3.02 -5.68
N CYS A 48 -7.07 -3.56 -5.77
CA CYS A 48 -8.30 -2.83 -5.44
C CYS A 48 -8.67 -2.99 -3.95
N PRO A 49 -8.61 -1.92 -3.13
CA PRO A 49 -8.86 -2.01 -1.69
C PRO A 49 -10.32 -1.75 -1.30
N CYS A 50 -11.25 -1.82 -2.25
CA CYS A 50 -12.66 -1.63 -1.94
C CYS A 50 -13.20 -2.77 -1.08
N CYS A 51 -14.29 -2.51 -0.35
CA CYS A 51 -14.90 -3.47 0.56
C CYS A 51 -15.30 -4.82 -0.09
N ASP A 52 -15.56 -4.83 -1.40
CA ASP A 52 -15.90 -6.05 -2.15
C ASP A 52 -14.67 -6.82 -2.63
N CYS A 53 -13.60 -6.09 -2.99
CA CYS A 53 -12.39 -6.71 -3.53
C CYS A 53 -11.41 -7.12 -2.43
N LYS A 54 -11.43 -6.42 -1.28
CA LYS A 54 -10.59 -6.70 -0.10
C LYS A 54 -9.10 -6.83 -0.40
N SER A 55 -8.64 -6.01 -1.34
CA SER A 55 -7.26 -6.05 -1.82
C SER A 55 -6.87 -7.39 -2.47
N LEU A 56 -7.81 -8.22 -2.93
CA LEU A 56 -7.53 -9.53 -3.56
C LEU A 56 -7.49 -9.47 -5.10
N LYS A 57 -8.02 -8.41 -5.71
CA LYS A 57 -8.12 -8.26 -7.16
C LYS A 57 -7.20 -7.16 -7.66
N PHE A 58 -6.50 -7.43 -8.76
CA PHE A 58 -5.84 -6.42 -9.57
C PHE A 58 -6.80 -5.96 -10.66
N LEU A 59 -7.04 -4.66 -10.74
CA LEU A 59 -7.97 -4.05 -11.69
C LEU A 59 -7.33 -2.80 -12.30
N PRO A 60 -7.77 -2.36 -13.48
CA PRO A 60 -7.27 -1.13 -14.07
C PRO A 60 -7.64 0.08 -13.18
N PRO A 61 -6.81 1.13 -13.18
CA PRO A 61 -6.97 2.30 -12.31
C PRO A 61 -8.38 2.89 -12.30
N ASP A 62 -8.97 3.07 -13.49
CA ASP A 62 -10.33 3.64 -13.62
C ASP A 62 -11.39 2.80 -12.92
N ARG A 63 -11.25 1.47 -12.97
CA ARG A 63 -12.19 0.54 -12.33
C ARG A 63 -11.99 0.53 -10.81
N VAL A 64 -10.76 0.70 -10.35
CA VAL A 64 -10.47 0.86 -8.92
C VAL A 64 -11.07 2.18 -8.41
N SER A 65 -10.85 3.30 -9.09
CA SER A 65 -11.47 4.59 -8.78
C SER A 65 -12.99 4.45 -8.66
N TYR A 66 -13.63 3.85 -9.67
CA TYR A 66 -15.07 3.62 -9.67
C TYR A 66 -15.52 2.79 -8.45
N HIS A 67 -14.83 1.70 -8.12
CA HIS A 67 -15.14 0.90 -6.93
C HIS A 67 -15.00 1.70 -5.64
N LEU A 68 -13.97 2.52 -5.49
CA LEU A 68 -13.76 3.31 -4.28
C LEU A 68 -14.82 4.40 -4.12
N ILE A 69 -15.13 5.10 -5.20
CA ILE A 69 -16.17 6.14 -5.27
C ILE A 69 -17.56 5.53 -4.94
N SER A 70 -17.90 4.38 -5.55
CA SER A 70 -19.23 3.77 -5.42
C SER A 70 -19.43 2.93 -4.14
N ARG A 71 -18.38 2.30 -3.62
CA ARG A 71 -18.49 1.31 -2.52
C ARG A 71 -17.67 1.68 -1.29
N GLY A 72 -16.64 2.51 -1.44
CA GLY A 72 -15.71 2.86 -0.38
C GLY A 72 -14.60 1.82 -0.18
N PHE A 73 -13.69 2.14 0.73
CA PHE A 73 -12.60 1.27 1.15
C PHE A 73 -13.09 0.17 2.10
N GLU A 74 -12.33 -0.91 2.19
CA GLU A 74 -12.52 -1.92 3.22
C GLU A 74 -12.37 -1.30 4.62
N ARG A 75 -13.26 -1.68 5.55
CA ARG A 75 -13.16 -1.22 6.95
C ARG A 75 -11.86 -1.73 7.55
N GLY A 76 -11.06 -0.83 8.12
CA GLY A 76 -9.74 -1.19 8.63
C GLY A 76 -8.64 -1.19 7.56
N TYR A 77 -8.89 -0.67 6.37
CA TYR A 77 -7.85 -0.29 5.40
C TYR A 77 -7.06 0.94 5.90
N VAL A 78 -6.42 0.80 7.06
CA VAL A 78 -5.59 1.82 7.70
C VAL A 78 -4.11 1.54 7.41
N ASN A 79 -3.75 0.25 7.33
CA ASN A 79 -2.39 -0.17 7.10
C ASN A 79 -2.22 -0.58 5.64
N TRP A 80 -1.31 0.11 4.93
CA TRP A 80 -0.92 -0.27 3.57
C TRP A 80 0.10 -1.42 3.63
N VAL A 81 -0.15 -2.42 4.50
CA VAL A 81 0.83 -3.46 4.88
C VAL A 81 1.40 -4.19 3.67
N ARG A 82 0.60 -4.38 2.62
CA ARG A 82 1.07 -5.06 1.40
C ARG A 82 1.95 -4.20 0.50
N GLN A 83 2.13 -2.93 0.82
CA GLN A 83 2.97 -1.95 0.11
C GLN A 83 4.25 -1.61 0.91
N GLY A 84 4.46 -2.20 2.10
CA GLY A 84 5.66 -1.99 2.91
C GLY A 84 5.54 -0.96 4.04
N GLU A 85 4.33 -0.51 4.40
CA GLU A 85 4.17 0.27 5.64
C GLU A 85 4.26 -0.64 6.88
N PRO A 86 4.99 -0.21 7.94
CA PRO A 86 5.02 -0.95 9.20
C PRO A 86 3.62 -1.01 9.84
N HIS A 87 3.26 -2.16 10.41
CA HIS A 87 2.03 -2.31 11.18
C HIS A 87 2.04 -1.35 12.38
N TRP A 88 1.14 -0.36 12.39
CA TRP A 88 0.95 0.44 13.59
C TRP A 88 -0.02 -0.28 14.53
N GLY A 89 0.53 -1.16 15.37
CA GLY A 89 -0.28 -1.96 16.31
C GLY A 89 0.48 -2.97 17.16
N GLU A 90 1.77 -3.21 16.94
CA GLU A 90 2.58 -4.04 17.84
C GLU A 90 3.29 -3.14 18.86
N THR A 91 2.53 -2.66 19.84
CA THR A 91 3.13 -2.29 21.12
C THR A 91 3.61 -3.58 21.78
N SER A 92 4.89 -3.89 21.57
CA SER A 92 5.64 -4.87 22.34
C SER A 92 5.40 -4.66 23.84
N THR A 93 4.68 -5.58 24.46
CA THR A 93 4.80 -5.85 25.90
C THR A 93 5.17 -7.32 26.07
N HIS A 94 6.47 -7.55 26.34
CA HIS A 94 7.09 -8.70 27.04
C HIS A 94 6.77 -10.12 26.53
N ALA A 95 7.69 -11.04 26.21
CA ALA A 95 9.12 -11.26 26.52
C ALA A 95 9.57 -12.41 25.55
N GLN A 96 10.80 -12.57 25.07
CA GLN A 96 12.03 -12.94 25.78
C GLN A 96 13.21 -12.88 24.78
N SER A 97 14.33 -12.36 25.25
CA SER A 97 15.74 -12.56 24.86
C SER A 97 16.11 -13.29 23.55
N ARG A 98 17.04 -12.63 22.82
CA ARG A 98 18.41 -13.07 22.49
C ARG A 98 18.74 -13.05 20.98
N ASP A 99 19.97 -12.59 20.77
CA ASP A 99 20.86 -12.77 19.62
C ASP A 99 20.78 -11.72 18.48
N GLU A 100 21.85 -10.94 18.50
CA GLU A 100 22.41 -9.95 17.59
C GLU A 100 22.76 -10.63 16.26
N HIS A 101 22.42 -10.04 15.10
CA HIS A 101 23.20 -10.25 13.86
C HIS A 101 23.06 -9.05 12.92
N GLU A 102 24.23 -8.58 12.48
CA GLU A 102 24.55 -7.35 11.75
C GLU A 102 23.86 -7.15 10.38
N PRO A 103 23.81 -5.89 9.87
CA PRO A 103 23.35 -5.57 8.53
C PRO A 103 24.31 -6.11 7.46
N MET A 104 23.75 -6.81 6.46
CA MET A 104 24.49 -7.31 5.31
C MET A 104 25.05 -6.14 4.47
N VAL A 105 26.36 -5.98 4.49
CA VAL A 105 27.13 -5.21 3.51
C VAL A 105 27.29 -6.06 2.24
N PHE A 106 26.87 -5.53 1.09
CA PHE A 106 27.12 -6.15 -0.21
C PHE A 106 28.52 -5.75 -0.69
N GLU A 107 29.48 -6.68 -0.62
CA GLU A 107 30.78 -6.53 -1.29
C GLU A 107 30.75 -7.13 -2.71
N PRO A 108 31.44 -6.51 -3.70
CA PRO A 108 31.49 -7.00 -5.07
C PRO A 108 32.53 -8.12 -5.23
N ILE A 109 32.13 -9.26 -5.80
CA ILE A 109 33.06 -10.35 -6.12
C ILE A 109 33.65 -10.09 -7.51
N ILE A 110 34.88 -9.59 -7.55
CA ILE A 110 35.79 -9.74 -8.69
C ILE A 110 36.67 -10.95 -8.38
N THR A 111 36.57 -12.01 -9.18
CA THR A 111 37.64 -13.01 -9.30
C THR A 111 37.84 -13.35 -10.77
N ASN A 112 38.93 -12.85 -11.33
CA ASN A 112 39.53 -13.36 -12.55
C ASN A 112 40.23 -14.70 -12.28
N GLU A 113 40.40 -15.47 -13.36
CA GLU A 113 41.37 -16.57 -13.61
C GLU A 113 40.82 -18.02 -13.55
N PRO A 114 41.44 -18.98 -14.28
CA PRO A 114 41.26 -19.17 -15.73
C PRO A 114 40.80 -20.61 -16.05
N TYR A 115 40.03 -20.80 -17.13
CA TYR A 115 39.75 -22.15 -17.63
C TYR A 115 40.87 -22.55 -18.60
N ASP A 116 41.76 -23.43 -18.15
CA ASP A 116 42.70 -24.16 -18.99
C ASP A 116 42.12 -25.56 -19.30
N SER A 117 42.34 -25.98 -20.55
CA SER A 117 42.11 -27.28 -21.22
C SER A 117 40.86 -27.41 -22.09
#